data_AF-A0A7X6YD67-F1
#
_entry.id   AF-A0A7X6YD67-F1
#
_cell.length_a   1.000
_cell.length_b   1.000
_cell.length_c   1.000
_cell.angle_alpha   90.00
_cell.angle_beta   90.00
_cell.angle_gamma   90.00
#
_symmetry.space_group_name_H-M   'P 1'
#
loop_
_entity.id
_entity.type
_entity.pdbx_description
1 polymer ?
#
loop_
_entity_poly.entity_id
_entity_poly.type
_entity_poly.pdbx_seq_one_letter_code
_entity_poly.pdbx_strand_id
1 'polypeptide(L)'
;MRRAARGAAFAAAAACAWPRHEPSWLAGVVPALSPFNAWVTAAAGAGGLFLLGALVPAVLSVVWPRAFCRWLCPVGTCQDAMAGWVPRRGWVGRVPRVGLGIVAVAVGAALAGYPLFGWLDPLVLFNAAFGAARRQLELRDWLAAAGLPALLLLAFLAPGLWCGRLCPLGAVQDLLRVPFRLRALDAAARRSESAALGRRAFLGLGLGAGYRLALYPARADGPPSAIRPPASEGEARFTRLCTRCGACVRSCPSGIIRFGGTGAGWAGVLAPEIAFDNGYCPPSCTQCGQVCPSGAIPRFTQKNKHRRPMGEARVDENHCLLSFSRECGACVGACPYGALDMAWDSENMTSRIVVDAARCTGCGCCEYVCPASPKAMRIHA
;
A
#
# COMPACT_ATOMS: atom_id res chain seq x y z
N MET A 1 -30.32 -0.97 17.35
CA MET A 1 -30.02 -0.81 15.90
C MET A 1 -28.56 -0.44 15.62
N ARG A 2 -28.03 0.72 16.06
CA ARG A 2 -26.67 1.17 15.67
C ARG A 2 -25.51 0.26 16.12
N ARG A 3 -25.56 -0.31 17.32
CA ARG A 3 -24.53 -1.28 17.79
C ARG A 3 -24.51 -2.55 16.95
N ALA A 4 -25.68 -3.09 16.61
CA ALA A 4 -25.82 -4.27 15.76
C ALA A 4 -25.27 -4.03 14.34
N ALA A 5 -25.62 -2.89 13.72
CA ALA A 5 -25.09 -2.51 12.41
C ALA A 5 -23.55 -2.41 12.39
N ARG A 6 -22.96 -1.85 13.45
CA ARG A 6 -21.50 -1.75 13.59
C ARG A 6 -20.83 -3.10 13.82
N GLY A 7 -21.46 -3.99 14.59
CA GLY A 7 -20.99 -5.35 14.79
C GLY A 7 -20.98 -6.12 13.47
N ALA A 8 -22.06 -6.03 12.68
CA ALA A 8 -22.15 -6.62 11.36
C ALA A 8 -21.10 -6.05 10.39
N ALA A 9 -20.92 -4.73 10.36
CA ALA A 9 -19.91 -4.09 9.52
C ALA A 9 -18.47 -4.49 9.92
N PHE A 10 -18.19 -4.61 11.22
CA PHE A 10 -16.91 -5.12 11.71
C PHE A 10 -16.70 -6.57 11.29
N ALA A 11 -17.68 -7.45 11.49
CA ALA A 11 -17.60 -8.86 11.10
C ALA A 11 -17.38 -9.01 9.59
N ALA A 12 -18.10 -8.24 8.77
CA ALA A 12 -17.90 -8.21 7.32
C ALA A 12 -16.51 -7.70 6.92
N ALA A 13 -16.04 -6.61 7.53
CA ALA A 13 -14.70 -6.07 7.26
C ALA A 13 -13.60 -7.04 7.70
N ALA A 14 -13.75 -7.68 8.86
CA ALA A 14 -12.85 -8.71 9.36
C ALA A 14 -12.87 -9.93 8.43
N ALA A 15 -14.02 -10.37 7.94
CA ALA A 15 -14.13 -11.46 6.97
C ALA A 15 -13.45 -11.11 5.63
N CYS A 16 -13.57 -9.86 5.15
CA CYS A 16 -12.89 -9.40 3.94
C CYS A 16 -11.38 -9.25 4.13
N ALA A 17 -10.96 -8.79 5.32
CA ALA A 17 -9.56 -8.64 5.67
C ALA A 17 -8.90 -9.97 6.06
N TRP A 18 -9.70 -10.98 6.43
CA TRP A 18 -9.22 -12.29 6.80
C TRP A 18 -8.43 -12.91 5.66
N PRO A 19 -7.25 -13.48 5.92
CA PRO A 19 -6.44 -14.06 4.88
C PRO A 19 -7.05 -15.41 4.45
N ARG A 20 -8.10 -15.39 3.61
CA ARG A 20 -8.62 -16.55 2.86
C ARG A 20 -7.95 -16.61 1.48
N HIS A 21 -7.77 -17.82 0.95
CA HIS A 21 -7.22 -17.99 -0.40
C HIS A 21 -8.17 -17.48 -1.48
N GLU A 22 -9.49 -17.58 -1.25
CA GLU A 22 -10.51 -17.06 -2.16
C GLU A 22 -11.72 -16.49 -1.41
N PRO A 23 -12.40 -15.48 -1.99
CA PRO A 23 -11.99 -14.72 -3.17
C PRO A 23 -11.00 -13.60 -2.82
N SER A 24 -9.87 -13.57 -3.51
CA SER A 24 -8.74 -12.65 -3.33
C SER A 24 -9.09 -11.16 -3.47
N TRP A 25 -10.10 -10.82 -4.28
CA TRP A 25 -10.53 -9.43 -4.50
C TRP A 25 -11.03 -8.74 -3.21
N LEU A 26 -11.50 -9.52 -2.22
CA LEU A 26 -11.89 -9.00 -0.91
C LEU A 26 -10.76 -8.25 -0.21
N ALA A 27 -9.52 -8.59 -0.54
CA ALA A 27 -8.36 -7.92 0.01
C ALA A 27 -8.29 -6.42 -0.36
N GLY A 28 -8.87 -6.00 -1.49
CA GLY A 28 -8.88 -4.59 -1.88
C GLY A 28 -10.02 -3.78 -1.27
N VAL A 29 -11.09 -4.45 -0.80
CA VAL A 29 -12.38 -3.82 -0.49
C VAL A 29 -12.26 -2.84 0.66
N VAL A 30 -11.72 -3.27 1.80
CA VAL A 30 -11.69 -2.44 3.02
C VAL A 30 -10.89 -1.15 2.80
N PRO A 31 -9.66 -1.18 2.25
CA PRO A 31 -8.94 0.06 1.93
C PRO A 31 -9.58 0.92 0.83
N ALA A 32 -10.31 0.32 -0.12
CA ALA A 32 -10.99 1.05 -1.20
C ALA A 32 -12.19 1.88 -0.70
N LEU A 33 -12.78 1.53 0.44
CA LEU A 33 -13.90 2.26 1.05
C LEU A 33 -13.46 3.58 1.71
N SER A 34 -12.16 3.89 1.80
CA SER A 34 -11.69 5.10 2.47
C SER A 34 -11.81 6.35 1.59
N PRO A 35 -12.59 7.37 2.00
CA PRO A 35 -12.57 8.69 1.34
C PRO A 35 -11.22 9.39 1.43
N PHE A 36 -10.46 9.19 2.50
CA PHE A 36 -9.14 9.80 2.65
C PHE A 36 -8.15 9.21 1.66
N ASN A 37 -8.11 7.89 1.56
CA ASN A 37 -7.25 7.20 0.61
C ASN A 37 -7.58 7.60 -0.82
N ALA A 38 -8.87 7.63 -1.18
CA ALA A 38 -9.33 8.08 -2.49
C ALA A 38 -8.93 9.53 -2.81
N TRP A 39 -9.01 10.44 -1.83
CA TRP A 39 -8.58 11.82 -2.03
C TRP A 39 -7.07 11.95 -2.27
N VAL A 40 -6.27 11.26 -1.47
CA VAL A 40 -4.80 11.27 -1.60
C VAL A 40 -4.38 10.65 -2.93
N THR A 41 -4.98 9.54 -3.35
CA THR A 41 -4.64 8.87 -4.61
C THR A 41 -5.14 9.66 -5.83
N ALA A 42 -6.30 10.29 -5.76
CA ALA A 42 -6.77 11.20 -6.80
C ALA A 42 -5.81 12.38 -6.97
N ALA A 43 -5.36 13.00 -5.87
CA ALA A 43 -4.36 14.07 -5.90
C ALA A 43 -3.01 13.60 -6.49
N ALA A 44 -2.66 12.33 -6.29
CA ALA A 44 -1.48 11.71 -6.87
C ALA A 44 -1.62 11.32 -8.36
N GLY A 45 -2.81 11.51 -8.97
CA GLY A 45 -3.07 11.22 -10.38
C GLY A 45 -3.64 9.82 -10.66
N ALA A 46 -4.24 9.15 -9.68
CA ALA A 46 -4.92 7.87 -9.89
C ALA A 46 -6.15 8.02 -10.80
N GLY A 47 -6.42 7.02 -11.65
CA GLY A 47 -7.61 6.99 -12.50
C GLY A 47 -8.91 6.82 -11.71
N GLY A 48 -10.02 7.41 -12.19
CA GLY A 48 -11.31 7.46 -11.49
C GLY A 48 -11.91 6.11 -11.10
N LEU A 49 -11.59 5.03 -11.83
CA LEU A 49 -12.02 3.66 -11.50
C LEU A 49 -11.59 3.23 -10.08
N PHE A 50 -10.43 3.69 -9.63
CA PHE A 50 -9.84 3.36 -8.32
C PHE A 50 -10.47 4.16 -7.17
N LEU A 51 -11.35 5.13 -7.49
CA LEU A 51 -12.01 6.00 -6.51
C LEU A 51 -13.46 5.57 -6.21
N LEU A 52 -14.03 4.65 -7.01
CA LEU A 52 -15.43 4.26 -6.91
C LEU A 52 -15.81 3.69 -5.53
N GLY A 53 -14.91 2.95 -4.89
CA GLY A 53 -15.16 2.37 -3.56
C GLY A 53 -15.44 3.42 -2.49
N ALA A 54 -14.87 4.62 -2.62
CA ALA A 54 -15.04 5.71 -1.65
C ALA A 54 -16.24 6.61 -1.94
N LEU A 55 -16.88 6.48 -3.11
CA LEU A 55 -17.97 7.34 -3.54
C LEU A 55 -19.17 7.24 -2.59
N VAL A 56 -19.60 6.02 -2.25
CA VAL A 56 -20.74 5.80 -1.34
C VAL A 56 -20.45 6.35 0.07
N PRO A 57 -19.32 6.03 0.72
CA PRO A 57 -18.95 6.65 1.99
C PRO A 57 -18.88 8.18 1.92
N ALA A 58 -18.37 8.76 0.83
CA ALA A 58 -18.28 10.21 0.65
C ALA A 58 -19.67 10.86 0.56
N VAL A 59 -20.55 10.33 -0.29
CA VAL A 59 -21.94 10.83 -0.45
C VAL A 59 -22.71 10.73 0.87
N LEU A 60 -22.63 9.59 1.57
CA LEU A 60 -23.27 9.42 2.88
C LEU A 60 -22.76 10.44 3.90
N SER A 61 -21.48 10.82 3.82
CA SER A 61 -20.85 11.77 4.74
C SER A 61 -21.25 13.22 4.47
N VAL A 62 -21.66 13.54 3.23
CA VAL A 62 -22.28 14.83 2.89
C VAL A 62 -23.64 14.96 3.59
N VAL A 63 -24.47 13.91 3.55
CA VAL A 63 -25.82 13.91 4.12
C VAL A 63 -25.82 13.79 5.65
N TRP A 64 -25.03 12.87 6.21
CA TRP A 64 -24.95 12.60 7.66
C TRP A 64 -23.54 12.77 8.22
N PRO A 65 -23.38 13.50 9.35
CA PRO A 65 -22.07 13.92 9.79
C PRO A 65 -21.30 12.71 10.30
N ARG A 66 -20.16 12.44 9.67
CA ARG A 66 -19.31 11.27 9.94
C ARG A 66 -20.06 9.94 9.80
N ALA A 67 -20.95 9.83 8.80
CA ALA A 67 -21.78 8.64 8.59
C ALA A 67 -20.95 7.34 8.59
N PHE A 68 -19.87 7.32 7.82
CA PHE A 68 -19.00 6.15 7.72
C PHE A 68 -18.37 5.80 9.08
N CYS A 69 -17.79 6.77 9.79
CA CYS A 69 -17.23 6.52 11.13
C CYS A 69 -18.29 6.05 12.14
N ARG A 70 -19.54 6.50 12.01
CA ARG A 70 -20.61 6.20 12.96
C ARG A 70 -21.24 4.83 12.78
N TRP A 71 -21.19 4.26 11.58
CA TRP A 71 -21.95 3.06 11.20
C TRP A 71 -21.10 1.93 10.59
N LEU A 72 -20.03 2.25 9.85
CA LEU A 72 -19.33 1.30 8.98
C LEU A 72 -17.86 1.07 9.37
N CYS A 73 -17.20 2.05 10.01
CA CYS A 73 -15.76 1.97 10.28
C CYS A 73 -15.41 0.85 11.28
N PRO A 74 -14.66 -0.20 10.87
CA PRO A 74 -14.31 -1.31 11.75
C PRO A 74 -13.37 -0.87 12.89
N VAL A 75 -12.38 -0.02 12.59
CA VAL A 75 -11.47 0.53 13.62
C VAL A 75 -12.23 1.36 14.65
N GLY A 76 -13.22 2.15 14.21
CA GLY A 76 -14.06 2.90 15.14
C GLY A 76 -14.81 1.97 16.09
N THR A 77 -15.30 0.82 15.61
CA THR A 77 -15.95 -0.21 16.44
C THR A 77 -14.98 -0.82 17.46
N CYS A 78 -13.75 -1.14 17.06
CA CYS A 78 -12.73 -1.61 18.00
C CYS A 78 -12.38 -0.55 19.06
N GLN A 79 -12.18 0.70 18.64
CA GLN A 79 -11.82 1.79 19.55
C GLN A 79 -12.94 2.12 20.53
N ASP A 80 -14.21 2.08 20.11
CA ASP A 80 -15.34 2.31 21.00
C ASP A 80 -15.55 1.16 21.99
N ALA A 81 -15.24 -0.08 21.61
CA ALA A 81 -15.22 -1.21 22.53
C ALA A 81 -14.16 -1.03 23.62
N MET A 82 -12.93 -0.67 23.23
CA MET A 82 -11.83 -0.38 24.17
C MET A 82 -12.12 0.82 25.06
N ALA A 83 -12.65 1.90 24.48
CA ALA A 83 -13.00 3.12 25.21
C ALA A 83 -14.15 2.92 26.22
N GLY A 84 -14.94 1.86 26.07
CA GLY A 84 -15.99 1.50 27.03
C GLY A 84 -15.44 1.05 28.40
N TRP A 85 -14.15 0.69 28.48
CA TRP A 85 -13.53 0.15 29.68
C TRP A 85 -12.77 1.20 30.52
N VAL A 86 -12.69 2.45 30.04
CA VAL A 86 -11.86 3.50 30.65
C VAL A 86 -12.64 4.82 30.72
N PRO A 87 -12.57 5.59 31.82
CA PRO A 87 -13.21 6.90 31.90
C PRO A 87 -12.63 7.88 30.88
N ARG A 88 -13.48 8.79 30.39
CA ARG A 88 -13.04 9.84 29.47
C ARG A 88 -12.11 10.82 30.17
N ARG A 89 -11.04 11.21 29.48
CA ARG A 89 -10.07 12.19 29.97
C ARG A 89 -10.42 13.59 29.47
N GLY A 90 -10.64 14.54 30.39
CA GLY A 90 -11.03 15.91 30.05
C GLY A 90 -10.02 16.67 29.16
N TRP A 91 -8.73 16.36 29.29
CA TRP A 91 -7.68 16.99 28.46
C TRP A 91 -7.79 16.65 26.97
N VAL A 92 -8.40 15.53 26.58
CA VAL A 92 -8.63 15.17 25.17
C VAL A 92 -9.52 16.22 24.48
N GLY A 93 -10.40 16.88 25.25
CA GLY A 93 -11.20 18.01 24.80
C GLY A 93 -10.38 19.25 24.42
N ARG A 94 -9.20 19.44 25.04
CA ARG A 94 -8.31 20.59 24.81
C ARG A 94 -7.40 20.43 23.59
N VAL A 95 -7.19 19.19 23.13
CA VAL A 95 -6.33 18.93 21.96
C VAL A 95 -6.96 19.53 20.70
N PRO A 96 -6.23 20.33 19.90
CA PRO A 96 -6.78 20.89 18.66
C PRO A 96 -7.16 19.79 17.66
N ARG A 97 -8.08 20.08 16.73
CA ARG A 97 -8.44 19.15 15.65
C ARG A 97 -7.36 19.17 14.57
N VAL A 98 -6.28 18.42 14.78
CA VAL A 98 -5.11 18.34 13.89
C VAL A 98 -5.40 17.52 12.63
N GLY A 99 -6.43 16.65 12.64
CA GLY A 99 -6.77 15.78 11.50
C GLY A 99 -6.93 16.52 10.17
N LEU A 100 -7.46 17.75 10.17
CA LEU A 100 -7.55 18.57 8.95
C LEU A 100 -6.16 18.98 8.42
N GLY A 101 -5.23 19.31 9.32
CA GLY A 101 -3.85 19.60 8.96
C GLY A 101 -3.16 18.38 8.36
N ILE A 102 -3.36 17.18 8.94
CA ILE A 102 -2.83 15.92 8.41
C ILE A 102 -3.35 15.68 6.98
N VAL A 103 -4.64 15.90 6.73
CA VAL A 103 -5.23 15.79 5.39
C VAL A 103 -4.59 16.79 4.42
N ALA A 104 -4.46 18.06 4.81
CA ALA A 104 -3.85 19.08 3.96
C ALA A 104 -2.39 18.76 3.63
N VAL A 105 -1.59 18.29 4.60
CA VAL A 105 -0.21 17.86 4.37
C VAL A 105 -0.17 16.63 3.46
N ALA A 106 -1.03 15.63 3.68
CA ALA A 106 -1.09 14.44 2.84
C ALA A 106 -1.44 14.77 1.38
N VAL A 107 -2.41 15.66 1.17
CA VAL A 107 -2.80 16.13 -0.17
C VAL A 107 -1.69 16.95 -0.81
N GLY A 108 -1.06 17.87 -0.08
CA GLY A 108 0.06 18.66 -0.60
C GLY A 108 1.24 17.78 -1.03
N ALA A 109 1.55 16.76 -0.24
CA ALA A 109 2.57 15.78 -0.57
C ALA A 109 2.19 14.92 -1.79
N ALA A 110 0.93 14.48 -1.87
CA ALA A 110 0.41 13.71 -3.00
C ALA A 110 0.43 14.52 -4.31
N LEU A 111 0.05 15.80 -4.28
CA LEU A 111 0.16 16.73 -5.41
C LEU A 111 1.62 16.94 -5.81
N ALA A 112 2.52 17.00 -4.82
CA ALA A 112 3.95 16.99 -5.06
C ALA A 112 4.46 15.60 -5.46
N GLY A 113 3.62 14.58 -5.66
CA GLY A 113 4.02 13.29 -6.22
C GLY A 113 4.56 12.26 -5.20
N TYR A 114 4.36 12.47 -3.90
CA TYR A 114 4.66 11.48 -2.87
C TYR A 114 3.53 11.44 -1.80
N PRO A 115 2.68 10.38 -1.78
CA PRO A 115 1.50 10.31 -0.94
C PRO A 115 1.90 10.02 0.52
N LEU A 116 2.15 11.09 1.27
CA LEU A 116 2.40 10.98 2.71
C LEU A 116 1.15 10.50 3.45
N PHE A 117 1.40 9.78 4.55
CA PHE A 117 0.37 9.38 5.51
C PHE A 117 -0.72 8.44 4.99
N GLY A 118 -0.60 7.86 3.80
CA GLY A 118 -1.52 6.82 3.34
C GLY A 118 -1.65 5.64 4.33
N TRP A 119 -0.56 5.34 5.05
CA TRP A 119 -0.51 4.32 6.09
C TRP A 119 -1.16 4.74 7.42
N LEU A 120 -1.47 6.03 7.64
CA LEU A 120 -2.22 6.50 8.82
C LEU A 120 -3.73 6.32 8.66
N ASP A 121 -4.19 5.82 7.52
CA ASP A 121 -5.61 5.55 7.31
C ASP A 121 -6.07 4.37 8.20
N PRO A 122 -7.13 4.52 9.00
CA PRO A 122 -7.61 3.43 9.86
C PRO A 122 -7.98 2.16 9.08
N LEU A 123 -8.52 2.26 7.86
CA LEU A 123 -8.85 1.10 7.03
C LEU A 123 -7.59 0.42 6.48
N VAL A 124 -6.54 1.19 6.19
CA VAL A 124 -5.22 0.63 5.82
C VAL A 124 -4.59 -0.09 7.02
N LEU A 125 -4.59 0.52 8.20
CA LEU A 125 -4.06 -0.07 9.42
C LEU A 125 -4.80 -1.35 9.81
N PHE A 126 -6.13 -1.32 9.72
CA PHE A 126 -6.95 -2.51 9.88
C PHE A 126 -6.53 -3.60 8.88
N ASN A 127 -6.45 -3.24 7.60
CA ASN A 127 -6.11 -4.18 6.55
C ASN A 127 -4.70 -4.79 6.70
N ALA A 128 -3.71 -4.00 7.14
CA ALA A 128 -2.34 -4.44 7.37
C ALA A 128 -2.25 -5.41 8.56
N ALA A 129 -2.95 -5.14 9.66
CA ALA A 129 -2.94 -6.00 10.85
C ALA A 129 -3.43 -7.43 10.57
N PHE A 130 -4.49 -7.58 9.76
CA PHE A 130 -4.97 -8.91 9.36
C PHE A 130 -4.09 -9.58 8.28
N GLY A 131 -3.29 -8.81 7.54
CA GLY A 131 -2.37 -9.32 6.53
C GLY A 131 -1.13 -10.00 7.10
N ALA A 132 -0.63 -9.54 8.25
CA ALA A 132 0.56 -10.10 8.89
C ALA A 132 0.34 -11.47 9.56
N ALA A 133 -0.91 -11.89 9.73
CA ALA A 133 -1.26 -13.13 10.44
C ALA A 133 -0.88 -14.44 9.70
N ARG A 134 -0.30 -14.39 8.49
CA ARG A 134 -0.13 -15.57 7.62
C ARG A 134 1.28 -15.84 7.10
N ARG A 135 2.30 -15.08 7.48
CA ARG A 135 3.65 -15.21 6.88
C ARG A 135 4.79 -15.25 7.90
N GLN A 136 5.94 -15.73 7.42
CA GLN A 136 7.23 -15.67 8.11
C GLN A 136 7.37 -14.30 8.78
N LEU A 137 7.60 -14.29 10.09
CA LEU A 137 7.51 -13.13 10.96
C LEU A 137 8.72 -12.20 10.80
N GLU A 138 8.92 -11.62 9.62
CA GLU A 138 9.92 -10.57 9.45
C GLU A 138 9.51 -9.32 10.26
N LEU A 139 10.50 -8.57 10.76
CA LEU A 139 10.29 -7.34 11.53
C LEU A 139 9.39 -6.33 10.79
N ARG A 140 9.47 -6.31 9.46
CA ARG A 140 8.74 -5.37 8.60
C ARG A 140 7.23 -5.67 8.57
N ASP A 141 6.85 -6.94 8.60
CA ASP A 141 5.44 -7.35 8.67
C ASP A 141 4.85 -6.97 10.03
N TRP A 142 5.61 -7.12 11.11
CA TRP A 142 5.21 -6.65 12.45
C TRP A 142 5.04 -5.14 12.51
N LEU A 143 5.96 -4.37 11.93
CA LEU A 143 5.85 -2.91 11.87
C LEU A 143 4.58 -2.47 11.10
N ALA A 144 4.26 -3.13 9.99
CA ALA A 144 3.03 -2.88 9.25
C ALA A 144 1.77 -3.21 10.08
N ALA A 145 1.82 -4.30 10.85
CA ALA A 145 0.71 -4.77 11.68
C ALA A 145 0.50 -3.96 12.97
N ALA A 146 1.57 -3.35 13.51
CA ALA A 146 1.58 -2.68 14.81
C ALA A 146 0.67 -1.45 14.87
N GLY A 147 0.29 -0.87 13.73
CA GLY A 147 -0.51 0.35 13.72
C GLY A 147 -1.93 0.15 14.30
N LEU A 148 -2.60 -0.98 14.06
CA LEU A 148 -3.91 -1.24 14.69
C LEU A 148 -3.80 -1.41 16.21
N PRO A 149 -2.92 -2.29 16.75
CA PRO A 149 -2.65 -2.37 18.19
C PRO A 149 -2.29 -1.00 18.81
N ALA A 150 -1.45 -0.20 18.16
CA ALA A 150 -1.11 1.14 18.62
C ALA A 150 -2.35 2.06 18.71
N LEU A 151 -3.27 1.98 17.75
CA LEU A 151 -4.54 2.71 17.80
C LEU A 151 -5.49 2.23 18.91
N LEU A 152 -5.47 0.94 19.25
CA LEU A 152 -6.25 0.39 20.35
C LEU A 152 -5.66 0.78 21.70
N LEU A 153 -4.34 0.73 21.84
CA LEU A 153 -3.62 1.25 23.00
C LEU A 153 -3.90 2.74 23.19
N LEU A 154 -3.86 3.52 22.12
CA LEU A 154 -4.22 4.94 22.18
C LEU A 154 -5.68 5.16 22.59
N ALA A 155 -6.61 4.30 22.14
CA ALA A 155 -8.01 4.38 22.54
C ALA A 155 -8.21 4.03 24.03
N PHE A 156 -7.41 3.11 24.57
CA PHE A 156 -7.38 2.78 25.99
C PHE A 156 -6.77 3.93 26.83
N LEU A 157 -5.65 4.50 26.40
CA LEU A 157 -4.96 5.58 27.13
C LEU A 157 -5.65 6.94 26.99
N ALA A 158 -6.25 7.24 25.85
CA ALA A 158 -6.88 8.52 25.56
C ALA A 158 -8.16 8.34 24.72
N PRO A 159 -9.27 7.89 25.34
CA PRO A 159 -10.53 7.64 24.64
C PRO A 159 -10.98 8.82 23.78
N GLY A 160 -11.22 8.57 22.49
CA GLY A 160 -11.70 9.57 21.53
C GLY A 160 -10.64 10.50 20.93
N LEU A 161 -9.36 10.40 21.34
CA LEU A 161 -8.30 11.25 20.80
C LEU A 161 -8.08 11.02 19.31
N TRP A 162 -7.92 9.76 18.88
CA TRP A 162 -7.70 9.43 17.48
C TRP A 162 -8.89 9.84 16.61
N CYS A 163 -10.05 9.19 16.79
CA CYS A 163 -11.25 9.45 15.98
C CYS A 163 -11.74 10.90 16.08
N GLY A 164 -11.58 11.57 17.22
CA GLY A 164 -12.08 12.92 17.44
C GLY A 164 -11.16 14.02 16.91
N ARG A 165 -9.83 13.86 17.04
CA ARG A 165 -8.86 14.94 16.85
C ARG A 165 -7.81 14.68 15.77
N LEU A 166 -7.38 13.43 15.57
CA LEU A 166 -6.21 13.10 14.72
C LEU A 166 -6.56 12.39 13.41
N CYS A 167 -7.63 11.58 13.40
CA CYS A 167 -7.94 10.67 12.31
C CYS A 167 -8.18 11.42 10.98
N PRO A 168 -7.37 11.17 9.93
CA PRO A 168 -7.50 11.86 8.65
C PRO A 168 -8.81 11.50 7.92
N LEU A 169 -9.24 10.24 8.01
CA LEU A 169 -10.51 9.76 7.47
C LEU A 169 -11.72 10.49 8.10
N GLY A 170 -11.68 10.76 9.40
CA GLY A 170 -12.71 11.55 10.07
C GLY A 170 -12.69 13.02 9.65
N ALA A 171 -11.50 13.59 9.45
CA ALA A 171 -11.33 14.96 9.00
C ALA A 171 -11.84 15.19 7.57
N VAL A 172 -11.63 14.24 6.65
CA VAL A 172 -12.19 14.31 5.29
C VAL A 172 -13.72 14.33 5.33
N GLN A 173 -14.35 13.51 6.18
CA GLN A 173 -15.81 13.51 6.33
C GLN A 173 -16.34 14.83 6.90
N ASP A 174 -15.60 15.46 7.83
CA ASP A 174 -15.95 16.78 8.34
C ASP A 174 -15.79 17.86 7.25
N LEU A 175 -14.76 17.76 6.41
CA LEU A 175 -14.46 18.69 5.32
C LEU A 175 -15.55 18.66 4.24
N LEU A 176 -16.05 17.47 3.87
CA LEU A 176 -17.16 17.30 2.94
C LEU A 176 -18.44 18.05 3.35
N ARG A 177 -18.59 18.37 4.64
CA ARG A 177 -19.75 19.11 5.17
C ARG A 177 -19.52 20.60 5.39
N VAL A 178 -18.29 21.09 5.22
CA VAL A 178 -17.95 22.51 5.37
C VAL A 178 -18.88 23.42 4.56
N PRO A 179 -19.23 23.16 3.28
CA PRO A 179 -20.09 24.04 2.51
C PRO A 179 -21.47 24.24 3.16
N PHE A 180 -22.05 23.16 3.68
CA PHE A 180 -23.35 23.19 4.35
C PHE A 180 -23.27 23.89 5.71
N ARG A 181 -22.18 23.68 6.45
CA ARG A 181 -21.96 24.37 7.73
C ARG A 181 -21.80 25.87 7.53
N LEU A 182 -20.98 26.29 6.57
CA LEU A 182 -20.74 27.70 6.27
C LEU A 182 -22.04 28.42 5.86
N ARG A 183 -22.93 27.75 5.13
CA ARG A 183 -24.25 28.30 4.75
C ARG A 183 -25.15 28.61 5.95
N ALA A 184 -25.03 27.85 7.05
CA ALA A 184 -25.83 28.05 8.26
C ALA A 184 -25.28 29.16 9.17
N LEU A 185 -24.06 29.64 8.93
CA LEU A 185 -23.44 30.70 9.71
C LEU A 185 -23.81 32.09 9.17
N ASP A 186 -23.84 33.06 10.07
CA ASP A 186 -23.88 34.47 9.71
C ASP A 186 -22.63 34.91 8.91
N ALA A 187 -22.67 36.10 8.33
CA ALA A 187 -21.60 36.58 7.47
C ALA A 187 -20.25 36.75 8.19
N ALA A 188 -20.26 37.15 9.47
CA ALA A 188 -19.04 37.41 10.24
C ALA A 188 -18.35 36.10 10.64
N ALA A 189 -19.10 35.16 11.20
CA ALA A 189 -18.63 33.83 11.56
C ALA A 189 -18.20 33.04 10.32
N ARG A 190 -18.93 33.13 9.20
CA ARG A 190 -18.56 32.51 7.93
C ARG A 190 -17.20 32.98 7.43
N ARG A 191 -16.92 34.30 7.48
CA ARG A 191 -15.61 34.86 7.10
C ARG A 191 -14.49 34.35 8.00
N SER A 192 -14.69 34.37 9.32
CA SER A 192 -13.70 33.90 10.29
C SER A 192 -13.38 32.40 10.11
N GLU A 193 -14.40 31.55 9.99
CA GLU A 193 -14.21 30.11 9.80
C GLU A 193 -13.56 29.80 8.45
N SER A 194 -13.98 30.47 7.36
CA SER A 194 -13.37 30.30 6.03
C SER A 194 -11.90 30.73 6.01
N ALA A 195 -11.55 31.83 6.67
CA ALA A 195 -10.17 32.28 6.78
C ALA A 195 -9.32 31.30 7.61
N ALA A 196 -9.86 30.76 8.71
CA ALA A 196 -9.17 29.76 9.52
C ALA A 196 -8.94 28.45 8.75
N LEU A 197 -9.94 27.99 8.00
CA LEU A 197 -9.85 26.83 7.10
C LEU A 197 -8.82 27.07 5.99
N GLY A 198 -8.88 28.22 5.33
CA GLY A 198 -7.96 28.62 4.26
C GLY A 198 -6.51 28.67 4.74
N ARG A 199 -6.24 29.29 5.90
CA ARG A 199 -4.89 29.31 6.51
C ARG A 199 -4.37 27.91 6.79
N ARG A 200 -5.19 27.01 7.35
CA ARG A 200 -4.79 25.62 7.63
C ARG A 200 -4.53 24.83 6.37
N ALA A 201 -5.36 25.01 5.35
CA ALA A 201 -5.17 24.36 4.06
C ALA A 201 -3.89 24.87 3.39
N PHE A 202 -3.65 26.18 3.35
CA PHE A 202 -2.45 26.77 2.78
C PHE A 202 -1.17 26.28 3.48
N LEU A 203 -1.12 26.37 4.82
CA LEU A 203 0.03 25.89 5.59
C LEU A 203 0.23 24.37 5.43
N GLY A 204 -0.85 23.59 5.49
CA GLY A 204 -0.75 22.13 5.34
C GLY A 204 -0.31 21.71 3.94
N LEU A 205 -0.93 22.25 2.89
CA LEU A 205 -0.55 21.98 1.50
C LEU A 205 0.89 22.42 1.23
N GLY A 206 1.28 23.60 1.70
CA GLY A 206 2.64 24.13 1.58
C GLY A 206 3.67 23.25 2.30
N LEU A 207 3.39 22.81 3.53
CA LEU A 207 4.25 21.87 4.25
C LEU A 207 4.34 20.51 3.55
N GLY A 208 3.23 19.99 3.04
CA GLY A 208 3.19 18.73 2.29
C GLY A 208 3.96 18.82 0.97
N ALA A 209 3.81 19.91 0.22
CA ALA A 209 4.55 20.13 -1.02
C ALA A 209 6.03 20.41 -0.76
N GLY A 210 6.34 21.22 0.24
CA GLY A 210 7.69 21.54 0.69
C GLY A 210 8.44 20.33 1.25
N TYR A 211 7.73 19.34 1.79
CA TYR A 211 8.33 18.05 2.17
C TYR A 211 9.03 17.36 1.01
N ARG A 212 8.55 17.52 -0.24
CA ARG A 212 9.28 16.99 -1.40
C ARG A 212 10.61 17.68 -1.64
N LEU A 213 10.81 18.92 -1.20
CA LEU A 213 12.12 19.59 -1.26
C LEU A 213 13.05 19.09 -0.14
N ALA A 214 12.51 18.80 1.04
CA ALA A 214 13.28 18.27 2.17
C ALA A 214 13.64 16.78 2.03
N LEU A 215 12.72 15.99 1.45
CA LEU A 215 12.93 14.61 1.03
C LEU A 215 13.14 14.50 -0.48
N TYR A 216 13.60 15.58 -1.12
CA TYR A 216 13.96 15.50 -2.53
C TYR A 216 14.90 14.32 -2.64
N PRO A 217 14.56 13.27 -3.42
CA PRO A 217 15.52 12.26 -3.73
C PRO A 217 16.51 12.99 -4.62
N ALA A 218 17.49 13.67 -4.00
CA ALA A 218 18.70 14.09 -4.63
C ALA A 218 19.28 12.78 -5.15
N ARG A 219 18.94 12.46 -6.40
CA ARG A 219 19.43 11.30 -7.13
C ARG A 219 19.42 10.02 -6.30
N ALA A 220 18.35 9.24 -6.43
CA ALA A 220 18.55 7.81 -6.43
C ALA A 220 19.39 7.45 -7.69
N ASP A 221 20.67 7.84 -7.70
CA ASP A 221 21.68 7.35 -8.65
C ASP A 221 22.16 5.94 -8.21
N GLY A 222 21.45 5.31 -7.27
CA GLY A 222 21.56 3.88 -6.99
C GLY A 222 20.51 3.11 -7.80
N PRO A 223 20.86 1.94 -8.35
CA PRO A 223 19.91 1.13 -9.11
C PRO A 223 18.66 0.82 -8.26
N PRO A 224 17.47 0.72 -8.88
CA PRO A 224 16.28 0.27 -8.17
C PRO A 224 16.57 -1.10 -7.54
N SER A 225 16.70 -1.14 -6.22
CA SER A 225 17.08 -2.37 -5.51
C SER A 225 15.87 -3.25 -5.21
N ALA A 226 14.66 -2.68 -5.27
CA ALA A 226 13.43 -3.38 -4.95
C ALA A 226 12.66 -3.74 -6.23
N ILE A 227 12.52 -5.03 -6.47
CA ILE A 227 11.65 -5.57 -7.51
C ILE A 227 10.20 -5.29 -7.10
N ARG A 228 9.43 -4.70 -8.02
CA ARG A 228 8.03 -4.34 -7.76
C ARG A 228 7.07 -5.33 -8.40
N PRO A 229 5.82 -5.42 -7.92
CA PRO A 229 4.79 -6.25 -8.54
C PRO A 229 4.61 -5.95 -10.03
N PRO A 230 4.11 -6.94 -10.81
CA PRO A 230 3.93 -6.76 -12.24
C PRO A 230 3.09 -5.54 -12.54
N ALA A 231 3.36 -4.90 -13.67
CA ALA A 231 2.61 -3.75 -14.15
C ALA A 231 2.78 -2.45 -13.35
N SER A 232 3.66 -2.41 -12.35
CA SER A 232 4.12 -1.15 -11.78
C SER A 232 4.94 -0.40 -12.84
N GLU A 233 4.35 0.62 -13.46
CA GLU A 233 4.95 1.40 -14.58
C GLU A 233 6.11 2.30 -14.10
N GLY A 234 7.10 1.71 -13.42
CA GLY A 234 8.28 2.36 -12.84
C GLY A 234 8.15 2.73 -11.35
N GLU A 235 9.30 2.81 -10.67
CA GLU A 235 9.41 3.07 -9.23
C GLU A 235 8.76 4.41 -8.83
N ALA A 236 8.98 5.45 -9.63
CA ALA A 236 8.45 6.79 -9.35
C ALA A 236 6.91 6.85 -9.38
N ARG A 237 6.28 6.16 -10.34
CA ARG A 237 4.82 6.08 -10.40
C ARG A 237 4.27 5.18 -9.30
N PHE A 238 4.93 4.06 -9.05
CA PHE A 238 4.52 3.12 -8.02
C PHE A 238 4.49 3.76 -6.63
N THR A 239 5.59 4.38 -6.22
CA THR A 239 5.71 5.05 -4.91
C THR A 239 4.78 6.25 -4.77
N ARG A 240 4.48 6.95 -5.87
CA ARG A 240 3.49 8.04 -5.93
C ARG A 240 2.04 7.58 -5.69
N LEU A 241 1.69 6.38 -6.13
CA LEU A 241 0.31 5.89 -6.03
C LEU A 241 0.12 4.92 -4.86
N CYS A 242 1.19 4.29 -4.36
CA CYS A 242 1.07 3.25 -3.35
C CYS A 242 0.73 3.83 -1.98
N THR A 243 -0.42 3.41 -1.45
CA THR A 243 -0.90 3.86 -0.15
C THR A 243 -0.46 2.94 0.98
N ARG A 244 0.40 1.96 0.67
CA ARG A 244 0.99 0.99 1.62
C ARG A 244 -0.09 0.19 2.35
N CYS A 245 -1.18 -0.10 1.66
CA CYS A 245 -2.34 -0.78 2.24
C CYS A 245 -2.14 -2.28 2.52
N GLY A 246 -1.09 -2.90 1.95
CA GLY A 246 -0.83 -4.33 2.11
C GLY A 246 -1.82 -5.27 1.40
N ALA A 247 -2.76 -4.75 0.61
CA ALA A 247 -3.75 -5.58 -0.09
C ALA A 247 -3.09 -6.61 -1.03
N CYS A 248 -2.06 -6.18 -1.78
CA CYS A 248 -1.30 -7.05 -2.67
C CYS A 248 -0.41 -8.06 -1.94
N VAL A 249 0.19 -7.65 -0.80
CA VAL A 249 0.95 -8.53 0.09
C VAL A 249 0.04 -9.69 0.49
N ARG A 250 -1.16 -9.39 1.03
CA ARG A 250 -2.11 -10.43 1.46
C ARG A 250 -2.63 -11.29 0.30
N SER A 251 -2.96 -10.69 -0.84
CA SER A 251 -3.59 -11.42 -1.96
C SER A 251 -2.63 -12.33 -2.72
N CYS A 252 -1.32 -12.25 -2.46
CA CYS A 252 -0.33 -13.02 -3.19
C CYS A 252 -0.34 -14.50 -2.73
N PRO A 253 -0.71 -15.45 -3.61
CA PRO A 253 -0.76 -16.87 -3.26
C PRO A 253 0.63 -17.47 -3.04
N SER A 254 1.63 -17.02 -3.81
CA SER A 254 3.01 -17.52 -3.73
C SER A 254 3.81 -16.98 -2.54
N GLY A 255 3.27 -16.04 -1.77
CA GLY A 255 4.01 -15.51 -0.62
C GLY A 255 5.12 -14.50 -0.93
N ILE A 256 5.38 -14.19 -2.20
CA ILE A 256 6.59 -13.47 -2.65
C ILE A 256 6.57 -11.94 -2.45
N ILE A 257 5.40 -11.34 -2.22
CA ILE A 257 5.29 -9.88 -2.05
C ILE A 257 5.38 -9.54 -0.57
N ARG A 258 6.42 -8.85 -0.10
CA ARG A 258 6.62 -8.44 1.30
C ARG A 258 6.62 -6.92 1.45
N PHE A 259 6.50 -6.42 2.68
CA PHE A 259 6.65 -4.97 2.93
C PHE A 259 8.12 -4.56 2.80
N GLY A 260 8.37 -3.53 2.00
CA GLY A 260 9.71 -3.00 1.77
C GLY A 260 10.29 -2.22 2.94
N GLY A 261 11.61 -2.23 3.01
CA GLY A 261 12.40 -1.49 4.00
C GLY A 261 12.95 -0.17 3.46
N THR A 262 14.04 0.30 4.06
CA THR A 262 14.78 1.50 3.62
C THR A 262 15.70 1.25 2.43
N GLY A 263 15.81 0.00 1.94
CA GLY A 263 16.70 -0.38 0.83
C GLY A 263 16.37 0.31 -0.51
N ALA A 264 15.10 0.67 -0.73
CA ALA A 264 14.65 1.51 -1.85
C ALA A 264 14.46 2.98 -1.43
N GLY A 265 15.20 3.43 -0.41
CA GLY A 265 15.08 4.74 0.21
C GLY A 265 13.85 4.88 1.12
N TRP A 266 13.66 6.08 1.67
CA TRP A 266 12.51 6.40 2.53
C TRP A 266 11.16 6.23 1.81
N ALA A 267 11.15 6.38 0.48
CA ALA A 267 9.98 6.11 -0.35
C ALA A 267 9.57 4.63 -0.36
N GLY A 268 10.54 3.72 -0.21
CA GLY A 268 10.34 2.28 -0.20
C GLY A 268 9.77 1.70 1.10
N VAL A 269 9.81 2.46 2.20
CA VAL A 269 9.37 1.97 3.52
C VAL A 269 7.88 1.62 3.47
N LEU A 270 7.57 0.36 3.83
CA LEU A 270 6.23 -0.26 3.75
C LEU A 270 5.63 -0.28 2.32
N ALA A 271 6.37 0.13 1.29
CA ALA A 271 5.97 -0.08 -0.09
C ALA A 271 6.31 -1.53 -0.48
N PRO A 272 5.40 -2.29 -1.08
CA PRO A 272 5.60 -3.72 -1.27
C PRO A 272 6.70 -4.00 -2.29
N GLU A 273 7.55 -4.95 -1.96
CA GLU A 273 8.66 -5.45 -2.78
C GLU A 273 8.51 -6.96 -3.00
N ILE A 274 9.14 -7.50 -4.05
CA ILE A 274 9.16 -8.92 -4.34
C ILE A 274 10.46 -9.54 -3.87
N ALA A 275 10.33 -10.70 -3.22
CA ALA A 275 11.43 -11.57 -2.85
C ALA A 275 11.11 -13.01 -3.25
N PHE A 276 12.07 -13.70 -3.87
CA PHE A 276 11.88 -15.04 -4.44
C PHE A 276 12.32 -16.17 -3.51
N ASP A 277 12.48 -15.87 -2.21
CA ASP A 277 13.00 -16.82 -1.21
C ASP A 277 12.10 -18.05 -1.04
N ASN A 278 10.78 -17.86 -1.11
CA ASN A 278 9.79 -18.91 -0.83
C ASN A 278 8.94 -19.30 -2.05
N GLY A 279 9.21 -18.73 -3.23
CA GLY A 279 8.45 -19.01 -4.43
C GLY A 279 8.70 -18.02 -5.56
N TYR A 280 7.86 -18.09 -6.60
CA TYR A 280 7.94 -17.22 -7.78
C TYR A 280 6.56 -16.73 -8.21
N CYS A 281 6.50 -15.84 -9.21
CA CYS A 281 5.24 -15.30 -9.73
C CYS A 281 4.72 -16.15 -10.91
N PRO A 282 3.66 -16.96 -10.75
CA PRO A 282 3.20 -17.85 -11.81
C PRO A 282 2.58 -17.06 -12.98
N PRO A 283 2.73 -17.50 -14.24
CA PRO A 283 2.17 -16.80 -15.40
C PRO A 283 0.66 -16.55 -15.31
N SER A 284 -0.09 -17.50 -14.74
CA SER A 284 -1.54 -17.43 -14.59
C SER A 284 -2.04 -16.48 -13.47
N CYS A 285 -1.15 -15.98 -12.60
CA CYS A 285 -1.54 -15.18 -11.44
C CYS A 285 -1.67 -13.68 -11.76
N THR A 286 -2.83 -13.09 -11.47
CA THR A 286 -3.11 -11.64 -11.65
C THR A 286 -3.59 -10.94 -10.38
N GLN A 287 -3.47 -11.60 -9.22
CA GLN A 287 -4.18 -11.19 -8.00
C GLN A 287 -3.85 -9.79 -7.50
N CYS A 288 -2.57 -9.41 -7.48
CA CYS A 288 -2.14 -8.11 -6.99
C CYS A 288 -2.73 -6.92 -7.78
N GLY A 289 -2.93 -7.08 -9.09
CA GLY A 289 -3.56 -6.07 -9.96
C GLY A 289 -5.07 -5.96 -9.78
N GLN A 290 -5.73 -6.99 -9.24
CA GLN A 290 -7.17 -6.98 -8.98
C GLN A 290 -7.52 -6.35 -7.62
N VAL A 291 -6.59 -6.38 -6.66
CA VAL A 291 -6.84 -5.90 -5.29
C VAL A 291 -6.32 -4.50 -5.00
N CYS A 292 -5.48 -3.92 -5.87
CA CYS A 292 -4.87 -2.63 -5.59
C CYS A 292 -5.91 -1.51 -5.64
N PRO A 293 -6.23 -0.87 -4.50
CA PRO A 293 -7.28 0.16 -4.45
C PRO A 293 -6.80 1.50 -5.01
N SER A 294 -5.48 1.76 -5.04
CA SER A 294 -4.93 3.04 -5.46
C SER A 294 -4.50 3.08 -6.93
N GLY A 295 -4.50 1.93 -7.61
CA GLY A 295 -3.98 1.82 -8.97
C GLY A 295 -2.46 1.87 -9.08
N ALA A 296 -1.72 1.82 -7.97
CA ALA A 296 -0.25 1.67 -7.99
C ALA A 296 0.20 0.40 -8.73
N ILE A 297 -0.58 -0.66 -8.56
CA ILE A 297 -0.56 -1.84 -9.43
C ILE A 297 -1.82 -1.73 -10.30
N PRO A 298 -1.71 -1.35 -11.58
CA PRO A 298 -2.88 -1.21 -12.44
C PRO A 298 -3.54 -2.57 -12.67
N ARG A 299 -4.80 -2.57 -13.10
CA ARG A 299 -5.49 -3.83 -13.45
C ARG A 299 -4.84 -4.45 -14.67
N PHE A 300 -4.55 -5.74 -14.59
CA PHE A 300 -3.97 -6.52 -15.69
C PHE A 300 -4.55 -7.93 -15.71
N THR A 301 -4.48 -8.58 -16.87
CA THR A 301 -4.96 -9.93 -17.15
C THR A 301 -3.78 -10.86 -17.43
N GLN A 302 -4.02 -12.17 -17.51
CA GLN A 302 -2.96 -13.12 -17.84
C GLN A 302 -2.36 -12.83 -19.23
N LYS A 303 -3.20 -12.39 -20.18
CA LYS A 303 -2.81 -12.07 -21.55
C LYS A 303 -1.86 -10.87 -21.65
N ASN A 304 -1.95 -9.87 -20.77
CA ASN A 304 -1.09 -8.69 -20.85
C ASN A 304 0.03 -8.66 -19.79
N LYS A 305 0.06 -9.63 -18.87
CA LYS A 305 1.07 -9.72 -17.81
C LYS A 305 2.50 -9.78 -18.36
N HIS A 306 2.73 -10.56 -19.41
CA HIS A 306 4.07 -10.71 -20.00
C HIS A 306 4.60 -9.42 -20.65
N ARG A 307 3.72 -8.48 -21.02
CA ARG A 307 4.10 -7.17 -21.60
C ARG A 307 4.55 -6.16 -20.54
N ARG A 308 4.60 -6.57 -19.27
CA ARG A 308 4.86 -5.71 -18.13
C ARG A 308 5.86 -6.40 -17.18
N PRO A 309 7.15 -6.41 -17.54
CA PRO A 309 8.19 -7.10 -16.76
C PRO A 309 8.28 -6.50 -15.35
N MET A 310 8.58 -7.36 -14.37
CA MET A 310 8.90 -6.95 -12.99
C MET A 310 10.37 -6.61 -12.82
N GLY A 311 11.20 -7.12 -13.72
CA GLY A 311 12.65 -7.08 -13.67
C GLY A 311 13.25 -8.00 -14.74
N GLU A 312 14.57 -8.14 -14.72
CA GLU A 312 15.37 -8.92 -15.66
C GLU A 312 16.18 -9.97 -14.90
N ALA A 313 16.27 -11.20 -15.44
CA ALA A 313 17.12 -12.24 -14.89
C ALA A 313 18.58 -12.00 -15.28
N ARG A 314 19.49 -12.14 -14.32
CA ARG A 314 20.93 -12.11 -14.54
C ARG A 314 21.59 -13.34 -13.93
N VAL A 315 22.69 -13.74 -14.53
CA VAL A 315 23.47 -14.92 -14.12
C VAL A 315 24.78 -14.44 -13.54
N ASP A 316 25.05 -14.86 -12.30
CA ASP A 316 26.36 -14.70 -11.70
C ASP A 316 27.22 -15.91 -12.05
N GLU A 317 28.12 -15.70 -13.00
CA GLU A 317 28.99 -16.76 -13.53
C GLU A 317 29.91 -17.35 -12.45
N ASN A 318 30.17 -16.63 -11.35
CA ASN A 318 30.99 -17.14 -10.22
C ASN A 318 30.27 -18.19 -9.38
N HIS A 319 28.94 -18.27 -9.48
CA HIS A 319 28.11 -19.20 -8.72
C HIS A 319 27.43 -20.23 -9.63
N CYS A 320 27.45 -20.00 -10.94
CA CYS A 320 26.82 -20.89 -11.92
C CYS A 320 27.55 -22.24 -11.98
N LEU A 321 26.82 -23.33 -11.82
CA LEU A 321 27.39 -24.68 -11.86
C LEU A 321 28.01 -25.01 -13.23
N LEU A 322 27.52 -24.40 -14.30
CA LEU A 322 28.08 -24.60 -15.65
C LEU A 322 29.51 -24.04 -15.77
N SER A 323 29.82 -22.92 -15.10
CA SER A 323 31.17 -22.36 -15.04
C SER A 323 32.18 -23.29 -14.35
N PHE A 324 31.68 -24.19 -13.50
CA PHE A 324 32.47 -25.21 -12.81
C PHE A 324 32.42 -26.57 -13.54
N SER A 325 32.12 -26.59 -14.84
CA SER A 325 32.04 -27.80 -15.67
C SER A 325 31.08 -28.87 -15.15
N ARG A 326 29.99 -28.46 -14.48
CA ARG A 326 28.91 -29.36 -14.05
C ARG A 326 27.69 -29.21 -14.94
N GLU A 327 27.01 -30.31 -15.23
CA GLU A 327 25.77 -30.31 -16.01
C GLU A 327 24.61 -29.72 -15.20
N CYS A 328 24.05 -28.59 -15.65
CA CYS A 328 22.90 -27.94 -15.02
C CYS A 328 22.06 -27.17 -16.04
N GLY A 329 20.78 -27.52 -16.17
CA GLY A 329 19.81 -26.82 -17.03
C GLY A 329 18.53 -26.39 -16.31
N ALA A 330 18.55 -26.37 -14.96
CA ALA A 330 17.34 -26.21 -14.15
C ALA A 330 16.58 -24.90 -14.44
N CYS A 331 17.30 -23.79 -14.61
CA CYS A 331 16.67 -22.50 -14.91
C CYS A 331 16.04 -22.47 -16.31
N VAL A 332 16.70 -23.08 -17.31
CA VAL A 332 16.22 -23.15 -18.70
C VAL A 332 14.97 -24.01 -18.78
N GLY A 333 15.01 -25.23 -18.22
CA GLY A 333 13.87 -26.15 -18.24
C GLY A 333 12.66 -25.65 -17.45
N ALA A 334 12.87 -24.85 -16.39
CA ALA A 334 11.79 -24.30 -15.58
C ALA A 334 11.19 -23.00 -16.12
N CYS A 335 11.78 -22.36 -17.13
CA CYS A 335 11.36 -21.02 -17.57
C CYS A 335 10.03 -21.07 -18.32
N PRO A 336 8.92 -20.52 -17.77
CA PRO A 336 7.61 -20.64 -18.42
C PRO A 336 7.44 -19.72 -19.64
N TYR A 337 8.38 -18.79 -19.84
CA TYR A 337 8.36 -17.84 -20.96
C TYR A 337 9.40 -18.18 -22.04
N GLY A 338 10.18 -19.24 -21.85
CA GLY A 338 11.27 -19.60 -22.77
C GLY A 338 12.28 -18.48 -22.97
N ALA A 339 12.60 -17.72 -21.92
CA ALA A 339 13.49 -16.56 -21.96
C ALA A 339 14.97 -16.88 -21.68
N LEU A 340 15.30 -18.14 -21.44
CA LEU A 340 16.63 -18.59 -21.07
C LEU A 340 17.06 -19.67 -22.05
N ASP A 341 18.30 -19.62 -22.51
CA ASP A 341 18.90 -20.62 -23.40
C ASP A 341 20.34 -20.95 -22.97
N MET A 342 20.85 -22.10 -23.41
CA MET A 342 22.24 -22.51 -23.22
C MET A 342 23.04 -22.23 -24.48
N ALA A 343 24.02 -21.33 -24.38
CA ALA A 343 24.97 -21.06 -25.45
C ALA A 343 26.34 -21.67 -25.10
N TRP A 344 27.04 -22.20 -26.10
CA TRP A 344 28.40 -22.67 -25.93
C TRP A 344 29.38 -21.48 -25.96
N ASP A 345 30.21 -21.38 -24.94
CA ASP A 345 31.31 -20.41 -24.89
C ASP A 345 32.62 -21.09 -25.30
N SER A 346 33.12 -20.73 -26.48
CA SER A 346 34.34 -21.30 -27.04
C SER A 346 35.61 -20.85 -26.31
N GLU A 347 35.61 -19.71 -25.62
CA GLU A 347 36.79 -19.19 -24.93
C GLU A 347 37.07 -19.96 -23.64
N ASN A 348 36.01 -20.17 -22.84
CA ASN A 348 36.09 -20.87 -21.57
C ASN A 348 35.86 -22.39 -21.70
N MET A 349 35.52 -22.88 -22.90
CA MET A 349 35.14 -24.27 -23.17
C MET A 349 34.02 -24.77 -22.25
N THR A 350 33.08 -23.89 -21.91
CA THR A 350 31.95 -24.17 -21.02
C THR A 350 30.64 -23.70 -21.64
N SER A 351 29.53 -24.29 -21.19
CA SER A 351 28.20 -23.77 -21.54
C SER A 351 27.86 -22.58 -20.64
N ARG A 352 27.25 -21.53 -21.18
CA ARG A 352 26.75 -20.38 -20.44
C ARG A 352 25.26 -20.18 -20.65
N ILE A 353 24.60 -19.54 -19.69
CA ILE A 353 23.19 -19.18 -19.81
C ILE A 353 23.07 -17.82 -20.49
N VAL A 354 22.24 -17.74 -21.53
CA VAL A 354 21.89 -16.49 -22.21
C VAL A 354 20.45 -16.13 -21.86
N VAL A 355 20.23 -14.86 -21.50
CA VAL A 355 18.91 -14.33 -21.16
C VAL A 355 18.39 -13.48 -22.30
N ASP A 356 17.21 -13.83 -22.82
CA ASP A 356 16.48 -12.99 -23.77
C ASP A 356 15.62 -11.97 -23.01
N ALA A 357 16.11 -10.73 -22.94
CA ALA A 357 15.44 -9.62 -22.26
C ALA A 357 14.04 -9.30 -22.82
N ALA A 358 13.77 -9.60 -24.10
CA ALA A 358 12.47 -9.35 -24.72
C ALA A 358 11.39 -10.34 -24.25
N ARG A 359 11.79 -11.57 -23.89
CA ARG A 359 10.89 -12.61 -23.36
C ARG A 359 10.88 -12.65 -21.83
N CYS A 360 11.92 -12.15 -21.18
CA CYS A 360 12.05 -12.19 -19.73
C CYS A 360 11.05 -11.25 -19.05
N THR A 361 10.25 -11.79 -18.13
CA THR A 361 9.25 -11.02 -17.37
C THR A 361 9.70 -10.72 -15.93
N GLY A 362 10.87 -11.22 -15.51
CA GLY A 362 11.34 -11.12 -14.13
C GLY A 362 10.52 -11.95 -13.14
N CYS A 363 9.90 -13.06 -13.59
CA CYS A 363 9.00 -13.86 -12.76
C CYS A 363 9.63 -14.54 -11.53
N GLY A 364 10.96 -14.65 -11.50
CA GLY A 364 11.75 -15.26 -10.43
C GLY A 364 11.77 -16.79 -10.41
N CYS A 365 11.14 -17.47 -11.38
CA CYS A 365 11.16 -18.93 -11.44
C CYS A 365 12.59 -19.48 -11.46
N CYS A 366 13.45 -18.89 -12.29
CA CYS A 366 14.85 -19.29 -12.43
C CYS A 366 15.70 -19.06 -11.15
N GLU A 367 15.44 -18.00 -10.39
CA GLU A 367 16.10 -17.75 -9.10
C GLU A 367 15.64 -18.77 -8.05
N TYR A 368 14.34 -19.04 -7.99
CA TYR A 368 13.77 -20.00 -7.04
C TYR A 368 14.32 -21.42 -7.25
N VAL A 369 14.29 -21.93 -8.49
CA VAL A 369 14.70 -23.30 -8.83
C VAL A 369 16.22 -23.51 -8.89
N CYS A 370 17.03 -22.45 -8.88
CA CYS A 370 18.48 -22.57 -9.00
C CYS A 370 19.06 -23.40 -7.84
N PRO A 371 19.76 -24.52 -8.10
CA PRO A 371 20.30 -25.38 -7.04
C PRO A 371 21.60 -24.85 -6.41
N ALA A 372 22.22 -23.83 -7.02
CA ALA A 372 23.46 -23.26 -6.50
C ALA A 372 23.23 -22.55 -5.15
N SER A 373 24.23 -22.62 -4.27
CA SER A 373 24.26 -21.91 -2.99
C SER A 373 25.63 -21.24 -2.84
N PRO A 374 25.75 -19.90 -2.99
CA PRO A 374 24.71 -18.90 -3.29
C PRO A 374 23.97 -19.12 -4.62
N LYS A 375 22.75 -18.56 -4.73
CA LYS A 375 21.95 -18.60 -5.97
C LYS A 375 22.67 -17.85 -7.09
N ALA A 376 22.96 -18.55 -8.19
CA ALA A 376 23.59 -17.98 -9.39
C ALA A 376 22.62 -17.13 -10.22
N MET A 377 21.34 -17.50 -10.24
CA MET A 377 20.30 -16.71 -10.91
C MET A 377 19.75 -15.66 -9.96
N ARG A 378 19.74 -14.40 -10.37
CA ARG A 378 19.13 -13.28 -9.62
C ARG A 378 18.26 -12.43 -10.52
N ILE A 379 17.12 -11.98 -10.01
CA ILE A 379 16.32 -10.97 -10.71
C ILE A 379 16.76 -9.58 -10.26
N HIS A 380 16.90 -8.67 -11.22
CA HIS A 380 17.21 -7.25 -11.00
C HIS A 380 16.03 -6.40 -11.48
N ALA A 381 15.76 -5.28 -10.82
CA ALA A 381 14.62 -4.42 -11.13
C ALA A 381 14.85 -3.53 -12.36
#